data_AF-A0A3A2ZDR0-F1
#
_entry.id   AF-A0A3A2ZDR0-F1
#
_cell.length_a   1.000
_cell.length_b   1.000
_cell.length_c   1.000
_cell.angle_alpha   90.00
_cell.angle_beta   90.00
_cell.angle_gamma   90.00
#
_symmetry.space_group_name_H-M   'P 1'
#
loop_
_entity.id
_entity.type
_entity.pdbx_description
1 polymer ?
#
loop_
_entity_poly.entity_id
_entity_poly.type
_entity_poly.pdbx_seq_one_letter_code
_entity_poly.pdbx_strand_id
1 'polypeptide(L)' 'AQRRRAHENDLQRQWQAMNAACEELRVGAGDGGKLFRQSMHKKGVFTDLVPIEYGRLQTEWPSTEGWDHEWKRPVQK' A
#
# COMPACT_ATOMS: atom_id res chain seq x y z
N ALA A 1 -10.54 -20.97 -14.44
CA ALA A 1 -10.34 -19.86 -15.39
C ALA A 1 -10.94 -18.53 -14.90
N GLN A 2 -12.22 -18.48 -14.47
CA GLN A 2 -12.90 -17.23 -14.10
C GLN A 2 -12.27 -16.47 -12.91
N ARG A 3 -11.90 -17.14 -11.80
CA ARG A 3 -11.28 -16.48 -10.62
C ARG A 3 -9.97 -15.77 -10.94
N ARG A 4 -9.12 -16.40 -11.76
CA ARG A 4 -7.85 -15.81 -12.21
C ARG A 4 -8.08 -14.55 -13.02
N ARG A 5 -8.97 -14.62 -14.02
CA ARG A 5 -9.35 -13.47 -14.84
C ARG A 5 -9.94 -12.34 -14.02
N ALA A 6 -10.79 -12.65 -13.03
CA ALA A 6 -11.34 -11.65 -12.12
C ALA A 6 -10.26 -10.95 -11.30
N HIS A 7 -9.27 -11.70 -10.79
CA HIS A 7 -8.13 -11.14 -10.07
C HIS A 7 -7.24 -10.26 -10.98
N GLU A 8 -6.93 -10.72 -12.19
CA GLU A 8 -6.15 -9.95 -13.18
C GLU A 8 -6.86 -8.64 -13.56
N ASN A 9 -8.18 -8.69 -13.78
CA ASN A 9 -8.98 -7.49 -14.03
C ASN A 9 -8.95 -6.51 -12.85
N ASP A 10 -8.99 -7.01 -11.62
CA ASP A 10 -8.91 -6.17 -10.43
C ASP A 10 -7.53 -5.50 -10.30
N LEU A 11 -6.44 -6.25 -10.51
CA LEU A 11 -5.09 -5.69 -10.54
C LEU A 11 -4.95 -4.62 -11.63
N GLN A 12 -5.50 -4.86 -12.82
CA GLN A 12 -5.51 -3.87 -13.90
C GLN A 12 -6.28 -2.61 -13.50
N ARG A 13 -7.43 -2.75 -12.84
CA ARG A 13 -8.22 -1.62 -12.33
C ARG A 13 -7.44 -0.81 -11.29
N GLN A 14 -6.79 -1.47 -10.34
CA GLN A 14 -5.96 -0.81 -9.33
C GLN A 14 -4.79 -0.05 -9.98
N TRP A 15 -4.14 -0.68 -10.97
CA TRP A 15 -3.05 -0.05 -11.73
C TRP A 15 -3.52 1.18 -12.51
N GLN A 16 -4.67 1.09 -13.19
CA GLN A 16 -5.25 2.22 -13.93
C GLN A 16 -5.58 3.39 -13.01
N ALA A 17 -6.18 3.12 -11.84
CA ALA A 17 -6.48 4.13 -10.84
C ALA A 17 -5.20 4.81 -10.31
N MET A 18 -4.17 4.03 -10.01
CA MET A 18 -2.88 4.56 -9.56
C MET A 18 -2.21 5.42 -10.64
N ASN A 19 -2.26 4.97 -11.91
CA ASN A 19 -1.70 5.71 -13.04
C ASN A 19 -2.42 7.06 -13.24
N ALA A 20 -3.76 7.07 -13.19
CA ALA A 20 -4.55 8.30 -13.30
C ALA A 20 -4.22 9.29 -12.17
N ALA A 21 -4.13 8.81 -10.92
CA ALA A 21 -3.75 9.65 -9.79
C ALA A 21 -2.33 10.24 -9.95
N CYS A 22 -1.37 9.45 -10.45
CA CYS A 22 -0.01 9.94 -10.69
C CYS A 22 0.03 10.98 -11.82
N GLU A 23 -0.80 10.82 -12.85
CA GLU A 23 -0.90 11.80 -13.93
C GLU A 23 -1.47 13.13 -13.45
N GLU A 24 -2.51 13.10 -12.62
CA GLU A 24 -3.02 14.31 -11.95
C GLU A 24 -1.95 15.00 -11.09
N LEU A 25 -1.15 14.24 -10.34
CA LEU A 25 -0.01 14.82 -9.60
C LEU A 25 1.07 15.41 -10.51
N ARG A 26 1.19 14.93 -11.75
CA ARG A 26 2.24 15.35 -12.68
C ARG A 26 1.90 16.66 -13.38
N VAL A 27 0.64 16.84 -13.78
CA VAL A 27 0.20 17.98 -14.60
C VAL A 27 -0.89 18.83 -13.95
N GLY A 28 -1.76 18.23 -13.13
CA GLY A 28 -2.96 18.86 -12.58
C GLY A 28 -2.76 19.56 -11.24
N ALA A 29 -1.75 19.16 -10.46
CA ALA A 29 -1.53 19.69 -9.10
C ALA A 29 -0.99 21.13 -9.04
N GLY A 30 -0.65 21.76 -10.17
CA GLY A 30 -0.18 23.15 -10.24
C GLY A 30 1.19 23.42 -9.60
N ASP A 31 1.94 22.37 -9.26
CA ASP A 31 3.22 22.41 -8.54
C ASP A 31 4.44 22.10 -9.43
N GLY A 32 4.24 22.09 -10.75
CA GLY A 32 5.26 21.70 -11.73
C GLY A 32 5.71 20.25 -11.59
N GLY A 33 4.85 19.35 -11.09
CA GLY A 33 5.11 17.93 -10.91
C GLY A 33 6.02 17.61 -9.71
N LYS A 34 6.12 18.50 -8.73
CA LYS A 34 6.95 18.29 -7.54
C LYS A 34 6.46 17.10 -6.71
N LEU A 35 5.16 17.02 -6.44
CA LEU A 35 4.52 15.93 -5.72
C LEU A 35 4.65 14.61 -6.47
N PHE A 36 4.55 14.63 -7.81
CA PHE A 36 4.82 13.46 -8.64
C PHE A 36 6.27 12.97 -8.48
N ARG A 37 7.28 13.85 -8.54
CA ARG A 37 8.68 13.44 -8.32
C ARG A 37 8.90 12.86 -6.92
N GLN A 38 8.28 13.46 -5.90
CA GLN A 38 8.38 12.99 -4.52
C GLN A 38 7.74 11.61 -4.34
N SER A 39 6.57 11.35 -4.94
CA SER A 39 5.88 10.06 -4.82
C SER A 39 6.60 8.92 -5.55
N MET A 40 7.40 9.24 -6.58
CA MET A 40 8.18 8.25 -7.33
C MET A 40 9.48 7.82 -6.62
N HIS A 41 9.88 8.47 -5.53
CA HIS A 41 11.07 8.08 -4.77
C HIS A 41 10.93 6.65 -4.21
N LYS A 42 11.98 5.84 -4.40
CA LYS A 42 12.06 4.45 -3.92
C LYS A 42 12.92 4.29 -2.66
N LYS A 43 13.14 5.38 -1.91
CA LYS A 43 13.89 5.35 -0.66
C LYS A 43 13.17 4.44 0.35
N GLY A 44 13.89 3.52 0.98
CA GLY A 44 13.33 2.58 1.97
C GLY A 44 12.64 1.34 1.36
N VAL A 45 12.17 1.40 0.10
CA VAL A 45 11.38 0.32 -0.51
C VAL A 45 12.14 -1.01 -0.57
N PHE A 46 13.45 -0.96 -0.86
CA PHE A 46 14.29 -2.15 -1.03
C PHE A 46 15.20 -2.42 0.18
N THR A 47 15.15 -1.59 1.22
CA THR A 47 15.98 -1.72 2.42
C THR A 47 15.14 -2.02 3.66
N ASP A 48 14.08 -1.24 3.87
CA ASP A 48 13.25 -1.28 5.08
C ASP A 48 12.12 -2.31 4.92
N LEU A 49 11.76 -2.62 3.66
CA LEU A 49 10.75 -3.61 3.28
C LEU A 49 9.38 -3.32 3.92
N VAL A 50 8.53 -4.35 4.00
CA VAL A 50 7.21 -4.28 4.64
C VAL A 50 7.37 -4.65 6.13
N PRO A 51 6.77 -3.90 7.07
CA PRO A 51 6.85 -4.25 8.49
C PRO A 51 6.33 -5.67 8.75
N ILE A 52 7.08 -6.45 9.54
CA ILE A 52 6.86 -7.89 9.72
C ILE A 52 5.48 -8.20 10.32
N GLU A 53 4.91 -7.27 11.08
CA GLU A 53 3.59 -7.37 11.69
C GLU A 53 2.46 -7.46 10.65
N TYR A 54 2.66 -6.91 9.44
CA TYR A 54 1.73 -7.06 8.32
C TYR A 54 1.92 -8.35 7.51
N GLY A 55 3.02 -9.09 7.76
CA GLY A 55 3.27 -10.40 7.17
C GLY A 55 2.45 -11.54 7.78
N ARG A 56 1.51 -11.24 8.69
CA ARG A 56 0.63 -12.23 9.32
C ARG A 56 -0.28 -12.89 8.28
N LEU A 57 -0.20 -14.21 8.19
CA LEU A 57 -1.04 -15.01 7.30
C LEU A 57 -2.48 -15.05 7.81
N GLN A 58 -3.43 -15.20 6.89
CA GLN A 58 -4.82 -15.47 7.23
C GLN A 58 -4.93 -16.85 7.89
N THR A 59 -5.64 -16.92 9.01
CA THR A 59 -5.91 -18.15 9.78
C THR A 59 -7.36 -18.58 9.60
N GLU A 60 -7.62 -19.89 9.71
CA GLU A 60 -8.99 -20.44 9.61
C GLU A 60 -9.90 -19.98 10.75
N TRP A 61 -9.31 -19.76 11.93
CA TRP A 61 -10.02 -19.29 13.12
C TRP A 61 -9.35 -18.01 13.65
N PRO A 62 -10.13 -17.06 14.18
CA PRO A 62 -9.57 -15.89 14.82
C PRO A 62 -8.87 -16.27 16.13
N SER A 63 -7.90 -15.45 16.55
CA SER A 63 -7.37 -15.51 17.91
C SER A 63 -8.42 -15.09 18.95
N THR A 64 -8.22 -15.46 20.21
CA THR A 64 -9.04 -15.00 21.34
C THR A 64 -9.13 -13.48 21.39
N GLU A 65 -8.01 -12.81 21.12
CA GLU A 65 -7.92 -11.36 20.93
C GLU A 65 -7.61 -11.09 19.45
N GLY A 66 -8.62 -10.74 18.66
CA GLY A 66 -8.48 -10.56 17.21
C GLY A 66 -7.81 -9.25 16.79
N TRP A 67 -7.86 -8.23 17.64
CA TRP A 67 -7.28 -6.91 17.39
C TRP A 67 -6.85 -6.25 18.70
N ASP A 68 -5.66 -5.64 18.69
CA ASP A 68 -5.16 -4.87 19.82
C ASP A 68 -5.70 -3.42 19.74
N HIS A 69 -6.78 -3.16 20.49
CA HIS A 69 -7.36 -1.82 20.61
C HIS A 69 -6.56 -0.90 21.55
N GLU A 70 -5.63 -1.45 22.33
CA GLU A 70 -4.82 -0.73 23.30
C GLU A 70 -3.42 -0.37 22.77
N TRP A 71 -3.15 -0.65 21.49
CA TRP A 71 -1.86 -0.41 20.87
C TRP A 71 -1.37 1.02 21.13
N LYS A 72 -0.16 1.12 21.68
CA LYS A 72 0.54 2.39 21.94
C LYS A 72 1.89 2.34 21.25
N ARG A 73 2.33 3.49 20.75
CA ARG A 73 3.68 3.65 20.20
C ARG A 73 4.69 3.20 21.26
N PRO A 74 5.57 2.22 20.98
CA PRO A 74 6.57 1.79 21.94
C PRO A 74 7.50 2.96 22.25
N VAL A 75 7.74 3.21 23.53
CA VAL A 75 8.74 4.20 23.97
C VAL A 75 10.11 3.61 23.67
N GLN A 76 10.88 4.26 22.79
CA GLN A 76 12.28 3.90 22.60
C GLN A 76 13.03 4.19 23.90
N LYS A 77 13.63 3.16 24.50
CA LYS A 77 14.55 3.30 25.64
C LYS A 77 15.92 3.74 25.16
#